data_AF-A0A842UF63-F1
#
_entry.id   AF-A0A842UF63-F1
#
_cell.length_a   1.000
_cell.length_b   1.000
_cell.length_c   1.000
_cell.angle_alpha   90.00
_cell.angle_beta   90.00
_cell.angle_gamma   90.00
#
_symmetry.space_group_name_H-M   'P 1'
#
loop_
_entity.id
_entity.type
_entity.pdbx_description
1 polymer ?
#
loop_
_entity_poly.entity_id
_entity_poly.type
_entity_poly.pdbx_seq_one_letter_code
_entity_poly.pdbx_strand_id
1 'polypeptide(L)'
;MQYLEQSTSPTITLGPFVDATDGYTPEEALTISQADVRLSKNGAAFAQKNESTSATHDENGWYRIPLNTTDTGTLGRLIVAVYETGARPVHREFMVVPAEVYGGLVDDTDTLPVDVQEIDGNTTSADYLNDILTGTGQVLTLSQLRINSSAAGGGIDIDNDSGPAIDARGTTYGAYVAGTATNSTGLASIGKGTGSGINATGETGGTGIYTTGGIGIDIIAQDTDGIQITANDTGHGIQTVGGSSGSGIVATAGNTGSGAGISATGSSNGGAGIDASGGGGNAGIYAHVG
;
A
#
# COMPACT_ATOMS: atom_id res chain seq x y z
N MET A 1 20.85 44.72 -2.93
CA MET A 1 19.42 45.08 -2.81
C MET A 1 18.93 44.54 -1.47
N GLN A 2 18.16 45.32 -0.71
CA GLN A 2 17.57 44.87 0.57
C GLN A 2 16.15 44.34 0.32
N TYR A 3 15.74 43.33 1.07
CA TYR A 3 14.39 42.74 0.97
C TYR A 3 13.43 43.41 1.95
N LEU A 4 12.18 43.60 1.52
CA LEU A 4 11.08 44.01 2.36
C LEU A 4 9.95 43.00 2.21
N GLU A 5 9.31 42.67 3.32
CA GLU A 5 8.10 41.85 3.32
C GLU A 5 6.92 42.65 2.74
N GLN A 6 6.15 42.03 1.84
CA GLN A 6 5.00 42.67 1.22
C GLN A 6 3.94 43.07 2.25
N SER A 7 3.32 44.23 2.04
CA SER A 7 2.17 44.69 2.83
C SER A 7 2.44 44.82 4.32
N THR A 8 3.68 45.14 4.70
CA THR A 8 4.09 45.46 6.08
C THR A 8 4.43 46.94 6.23
N SER A 9 4.65 47.41 7.46
CA SER A 9 4.97 48.81 7.77
C SER A 9 6.42 49.00 8.25
N PRO A 10 7.44 48.76 7.41
CA PRO A 10 8.82 48.90 7.83
C PRO A 10 9.23 50.37 7.96
N THR A 11 10.22 50.64 8.81
CA THR A 11 10.94 51.91 8.81
C THR A 11 12.29 51.71 8.13
N ILE A 12 12.49 52.33 6.98
CA ILE A 12 13.75 52.23 6.23
C ILE A 12 14.68 53.40 6.58
N THR A 13 15.99 53.18 6.43
CA THR A 13 16.99 54.24 6.55
C THR A 13 17.41 54.72 5.16
N LEU A 14 17.35 56.02 4.91
CA LEU A 14 17.74 56.67 3.64
C LEU A 14 18.74 57.80 3.92
N GLY A 15 19.77 57.93 3.08
CA GLY A 15 20.84 58.88 3.26
C GLY A 15 22.21 58.34 2.81
N PRO A 16 23.31 59.00 3.20
CA PRO A 16 23.30 60.30 3.86
C PRO A 16 22.82 61.40 2.91
N PHE A 17 22.02 62.33 3.42
CA PHE A 17 21.69 63.59 2.76
C PHE A 17 22.82 64.57 3.03
N VAL A 18 23.36 65.14 1.96
CA VAL A 18 24.49 66.09 2.00
C VAL A 18 24.08 67.40 1.35
N ASP A 19 24.66 68.50 1.84
CA ASP A 19 24.41 69.87 1.39
C ASP A 19 24.57 69.97 -0.14
N ALA A 20 23.60 70.61 -0.78
CA ALA A 20 23.55 70.72 -2.24
C ALA A 20 24.74 71.51 -2.82
N THR A 21 25.31 72.44 -2.05
CA THR A 21 26.40 73.35 -2.42
C THR A 21 27.74 72.62 -2.46
N ASP A 22 28.08 71.87 -1.40
CA ASP A 22 29.39 71.22 -1.29
C ASP A 22 29.37 69.71 -1.58
N GLY A 23 28.19 69.08 -1.53
CA GLY A 23 28.02 67.65 -1.75
C GLY A 23 28.72 66.75 -0.73
N TYR A 24 29.05 67.29 0.45
CA TYR A 24 29.86 66.63 1.48
C TYR A 24 29.30 66.82 2.89
N THR A 25 28.94 68.04 3.28
CA THR A 25 28.48 68.33 4.63
C THR A 25 27.12 67.68 4.88
N PRO A 26 26.95 66.84 5.92
CA PRO A 26 25.65 66.24 6.20
C PRO A 26 24.60 67.28 6.55
N GLU A 27 23.40 67.08 6.01
CA GLU A 27 22.23 67.91 6.32
C GLU A 27 21.43 67.27 7.45
N GLU A 28 21.49 67.86 8.65
CA GLU A 28 20.95 67.27 9.89
C GLU A 28 19.58 67.86 10.30
N ALA A 29 19.12 68.91 9.61
CA ALA A 29 17.90 69.65 9.97
C ALA A 29 16.84 69.69 8.85
N LEU A 30 16.90 68.78 7.87
CA LEU A 30 15.90 68.67 6.81
C LEU A 30 14.53 68.27 7.36
N THR A 31 13.50 68.93 6.85
CA THR A 31 12.10 68.55 7.06
C THR A 31 11.63 67.76 5.85
N ILE A 32 11.87 66.45 5.84
CA ILE A 32 11.41 65.57 4.76
C ILE A 32 9.97 65.18 5.05
N SER A 33 9.02 65.86 4.41
CA SER A 33 7.60 65.60 4.56
C SER A 33 7.15 64.38 3.75
N GLN A 34 5.89 63.99 3.91
CA GLN A 34 5.30 62.93 3.10
C GLN A 34 5.44 63.20 1.59
N ALA A 35 5.27 64.46 1.16
CA ALA A 35 5.25 64.84 -0.25
C ALA A 35 6.59 64.64 -0.95
N ASP A 36 7.67 64.75 -0.18
CA ASP A 36 9.05 64.72 -0.65
C ASP A 36 9.55 63.28 -0.87
N VAL A 37 8.90 62.31 -0.21
CA VAL A 37 9.19 60.88 -0.40
C VAL A 37 8.37 60.32 -1.56
N ARG A 38 9.07 59.99 -2.65
CA ARG A 38 8.50 59.44 -3.88
C ARG A 38 8.83 57.96 -4.01
N LEU A 39 7.81 57.15 -4.28
CA LEU A 39 7.89 55.71 -4.47
C LEU A 39 7.61 55.33 -5.92
N SER A 40 8.47 54.52 -6.54
CA SER A 40 8.17 53.80 -7.78
C SER A 40 8.03 52.32 -7.45
N LYS A 41 6.83 51.78 -7.63
CA LYS A 41 6.45 50.40 -7.29
C LYS A 41 6.48 49.54 -8.56
N ASN A 42 7.39 48.58 -8.61
CA ASN A 42 7.60 47.67 -9.73
C ASN A 42 7.63 48.35 -11.12
N GLY A 43 8.32 49.50 -11.21
CA GLY A 43 8.43 50.27 -12.46
C GLY A 43 7.25 51.22 -12.76
N ALA A 44 6.26 51.32 -11.86
CA ALA A 44 5.21 52.32 -11.98
C ALA A 44 5.76 53.76 -11.85
N ALA A 45 5.00 54.73 -12.34
CA ALA A 45 5.33 56.15 -12.18
C ALA A 45 5.51 56.51 -10.69
N PHE A 46 6.44 57.44 -10.41
CA PHE A 46 6.69 57.88 -9.05
C PHE A 46 5.47 58.56 -8.44
N ALA A 47 4.98 58.01 -7.34
CA ALA A 47 3.89 58.57 -6.55
C ALA A 47 4.40 58.94 -5.14
N GLN A 48 3.70 59.82 -4.45
CA GLN A 48 3.98 60.10 -3.04
C GLN A 48 3.79 58.83 -2.20
N LYS A 49 4.57 58.65 -1.13
CA LYS A 49 4.28 57.59 -0.16
C LYS A 49 2.91 57.78 0.49
N ASN A 50 2.25 56.69 0.85
CA ASN A 50 0.95 56.68 1.51
C ASN A 50 1.06 56.90 3.02
N GLU A 51 2.11 56.40 3.67
CA GLU A 51 2.34 56.66 5.09
C GLU A 51 2.55 58.18 5.32
N SER A 52 1.78 58.80 6.21
CA SER A 52 1.64 60.26 6.29
C SER A 52 2.66 60.99 7.18
N THR A 53 3.43 60.27 7.99
CA THR A 53 4.41 60.89 8.89
C THR A 53 5.67 61.34 8.15
N SER A 54 6.26 62.45 8.59
CA SER A 54 7.55 62.93 8.08
C SER A 54 8.69 61.99 8.46
N ALA A 55 9.80 62.05 7.72
CA ALA A 55 11.00 61.33 8.11
C ALA A 55 11.57 61.89 9.43
N THR A 56 12.17 61.01 10.23
CA THR A 56 12.86 61.39 11.46
C THR A 56 14.36 61.38 11.21
N HIS A 57 15.05 62.46 11.56
CA HIS A 57 16.52 62.50 11.51
C HIS A 57 17.10 61.43 12.45
N ASP A 58 18.17 60.79 12.00
CA ASP A 58 18.96 59.84 12.78
C ASP A 58 20.33 60.45 13.10
N GLU A 59 21.37 60.17 12.30
CA GLU A 59 22.73 60.71 12.48
C GLU A 59 23.39 61.00 11.14
N ASN A 60 24.28 62.01 11.05
CA ASN A 60 25.13 62.28 9.88
C ASN A 60 24.35 62.33 8.55
N GLY A 61 23.20 63.00 8.56
CA GLY A 61 22.34 63.12 7.39
C GLY A 61 21.58 61.84 7.02
N TRP A 62 21.55 60.81 7.86
CA TRP A 62 20.67 59.66 7.69
C TRP A 62 19.29 59.95 8.29
N TYR A 63 18.24 59.55 7.56
CA TYR A 63 16.85 59.72 7.97
C TYR A 63 16.12 58.38 7.98
N ARG A 64 15.25 58.20 8.99
CA ARG A 64 14.33 57.09 9.12
C ARG A 64 13.01 57.46 8.46
N ILE A 65 12.64 56.72 7.42
CA ILE A 65 11.42 56.91 6.65
C ILE A 65 10.46 55.76 6.97
N PRO A 66 9.38 56.02 7.73
CA PRO A 66 8.33 55.03 7.92
C PRO A 66 7.54 54.84 6.62
N LEU A 67 7.30 53.58 6.27
CA LEU A 67 6.43 53.11 5.21
C LEU A 67 5.26 52.34 5.85
N ASN A 68 4.17 52.19 5.10
CA ASN A 68 3.03 51.37 5.52
C ASN A 68 2.75 50.22 4.55
N THR A 69 1.71 49.45 4.88
CA THR A 69 1.26 48.31 4.08
C THR A 69 0.88 48.68 2.65
N THR A 70 0.34 49.88 2.41
CA THR A 70 0.05 50.37 1.05
C THR A 70 1.35 50.63 0.29
N ASP A 71 2.36 51.19 0.95
CA ASP A 71 3.67 51.52 0.35
C ASP A 71 4.44 50.28 -0.10
N THR A 72 4.37 49.20 0.67
CA THR A 72 5.00 47.90 0.39
C THR A 72 4.03 46.89 -0.24
N GLY A 73 2.83 47.31 -0.67
CA GLY A 73 1.78 46.40 -1.13
C GLY A 73 2.00 45.79 -2.53
N THR A 74 3.05 46.18 -3.25
CA THR A 74 3.32 45.71 -4.62
C THR A 74 4.62 44.92 -4.67
N LEU A 75 4.53 43.65 -5.10
CA LEU A 75 5.69 42.78 -5.30
C LEU A 75 6.62 43.31 -6.39
N GLY A 76 7.92 43.07 -6.20
CA GLY A 76 8.97 43.48 -7.13
C GLY A 76 9.80 44.66 -6.62
N ARG A 77 10.49 45.34 -7.55
CA ARG A 77 11.42 46.43 -7.20
C ARG A 77 10.66 47.65 -6.68
N LEU A 78 11.03 48.13 -5.50
CA LEU A 78 10.58 49.39 -4.92
C LEU A 78 11.75 50.39 -4.92
N ILE A 79 11.57 51.53 -5.59
CA ILE A 79 12.54 52.63 -5.53
C ILE A 79 11.95 53.72 -4.63
N VAL A 80 12.71 54.09 -3.59
CA VAL A 80 12.41 55.24 -2.74
C VAL A 80 13.37 56.36 -3.09
N ALA A 81 12.83 57.50 -3.50
CA ALA A 81 13.60 58.68 -3.85
C ALA A 81 13.09 59.89 -3.07
N VAL A 82 14.03 60.69 -2.57
CA VAL A 82 13.73 61.96 -1.91
C VAL A 82 14.51 63.05 -2.62
N TYR A 83 13.81 64.14 -2.90
CA TYR A 83 14.39 65.37 -3.42
C TYR A 83 13.89 66.54 -2.57
N GLU A 84 14.69 66.87 -1.55
CA GLU A 84 14.41 67.96 -0.61
C GLU A 84 15.33 69.15 -0.90
N THR A 85 14.82 70.36 -0.76
CA THR A 85 15.64 71.56 -1.01
C THR A 85 16.73 71.69 0.05
N GLY A 86 17.94 72.07 -0.36
CA GLY A 86 19.11 72.13 0.53
C GLY A 86 19.98 70.88 0.48
N ALA A 87 19.44 69.74 0.07
CA ALA A 87 20.20 68.49 -0.06
C ALA A 87 20.30 67.99 -1.50
N ARG A 88 21.30 67.15 -1.77
CA ARG A 88 21.37 66.38 -3.03
C ARG A 88 20.28 65.30 -3.07
N PRO A 89 19.74 64.97 -4.27
CA PRO A 89 18.79 63.87 -4.41
C PRO A 89 19.38 62.55 -3.91
N VAL A 90 18.62 61.81 -3.10
CA VAL A 90 18.99 60.49 -2.60
C VAL A 90 17.93 59.49 -3.00
N HIS A 91 18.36 58.32 -3.47
CA HIS A 91 17.45 57.20 -3.73
C HIS A 91 18.04 55.88 -3.25
N ARG A 92 17.16 54.93 -2.95
CA ARG A 92 17.52 53.54 -2.60
C ARG A 92 16.52 52.57 -3.23
N GLU A 93 17.02 51.41 -3.59
CA GLU A 93 16.22 50.33 -4.17
C GLU A 93 16.06 49.18 -3.17
N PHE A 94 14.83 48.66 -3.10
CA PHE A 94 14.43 47.50 -2.32
C PHE A 94 13.73 46.49 -3.22
N MET A 95 13.66 45.24 -2.77
CA MET A 95 12.88 44.18 -3.39
C MET A 95 11.76 43.78 -2.44
N VAL A 96 10.52 44.02 -2.82
CA VAL A 96 9.33 43.58 -2.07
C VAL A 96 9.03 42.15 -2.47
N VAL A 97 9.05 41.24 -1.51
CA VAL A 97 8.83 39.80 -1.69
C VAL A 97 7.61 39.32 -0.90
N PRO A 98 6.97 38.20 -1.30
CA PRO A 98 5.88 37.61 -0.53
C PRO A 98 6.29 37.28 0.92
N ALA A 99 5.32 37.21 1.82
CA ALA A 99 5.54 36.98 3.25
C ALA A 99 6.26 35.65 3.52
N GLU A 100 5.80 34.58 2.89
CA GLU A 100 6.38 33.23 2.97
C GLU A 100 7.83 33.18 2.43
N VAL A 101 8.14 33.95 1.39
CA VAL A 101 9.50 34.06 0.85
C VAL A 101 10.40 34.85 1.79
N TYR A 102 9.90 35.95 2.37
CA TYR A 102 10.64 36.73 3.36
C TYR A 102 10.92 35.91 4.62
N GLY A 103 9.91 35.21 5.14
CA GLY A 103 10.00 34.32 6.29
C GLY A 103 11.06 33.24 6.13
N GLY A 104 11.10 32.59 4.95
CA GLY A 104 12.09 31.55 4.67
C GLY A 104 13.49 32.03 4.28
N LEU A 105 13.65 33.25 3.74
CA LEU A 105 14.97 33.78 3.37
C LEU A 105 15.65 34.61 4.47
N VAL A 106 14.87 35.33 5.27
CA VAL A 106 15.38 36.40 6.15
C VAL A 106 15.10 36.11 7.63
N ASP A 107 13.89 35.69 7.97
CA ASP A 107 13.43 35.64 9.37
C ASP A 107 13.50 34.23 10.02
N ASP A 108 13.71 33.16 9.25
CA ASP A 108 13.68 31.76 9.69
C ASP A 108 12.35 31.38 10.40
N THR A 109 11.27 32.08 10.03
CA THR A 109 9.93 31.88 10.60
C THR A 109 9.07 30.96 9.75
N ASP A 110 9.46 30.73 8.50
CA ASP A 110 8.73 29.91 7.55
C ASP A 110 9.70 29.09 6.68
N THR A 111 9.20 28.06 6.02
CA THR A 111 9.93 27.32 4.98
C THR A 111 9.67 27.93 3.61
N LEU A 112 10.67 27.92 2.73
CA LEU A 112 10.43 28.35 1.35
C LEU A 112 9.45 27.39 0.67
N PRO A 113 8.36 27.90 0.07
CA PRO A 113 7.40 27.04 -0.61
C PRO A 113 8.07 26.40 -1.84
N VAL A 114 7.92 25.09 -1.95
CA VAL A 114 8.33 24.31 -3.12
C VAL A 114 7.10 23.64 -3.69
N ASP A 115 6.87 23.80 -5.00
CA ASP A 115 5.78 23.12 -5.69
C ASP A 115 6.27 21.75 -6.18
N VAL A 116 5.66 20.68 -5.66
CA VAL A 116 5.97 19.32 -6.09
C VAL A 116 5.54 19.04 -7.53
N GLN A 117 4.61 19.81 -8.09
CA GLN A 117 4.28 19.79 -9.52
C GLN A 117 5.45 20.26 -10.39
N GLU A 118 6.31 21.17 -9.91
CA GLU A 118 7.44 21.66 -10.71
C GLU A 118 8.57 20.61 -10.86
N ILE A 119 8.61 19.59 -9.99
CA ILE A 119 9.68 18.57 -10.00
C ILE A 119 9.62 17.70 -11.25
N ASP A 120 8.43 17.35 -11.73
CA ASP A 120 8.22 16.50 -12.91
C ASP A 120 7.25 17.11 -13.93
N GLY A 121 6.72 18.31 -13.67
CA GLY A 121 5.80 19.05 -14.53
C GLY A 121 4.38 18.47 -14.53
N ASN A 122 4.03 17.59 -13.59
CA ASN A 122 2.75 16.92 -13.55
C ASN A 122 1.83 17.50 -12.47
N THR A 123 0.65 17.96 -12.87
CA THR A 123 -0.38 18.51 -11.97
C THR A 123 -0.85 17.54 -10.88
N THR A 124 -0.57 16.24 -11.04
CA THR A 124 -0.99 15.17 -10.12
C THR A 124 0.11 14.76 -9.14
N SER A 125 1.27 15.41 -9.15
CA SER A 125 2.41 15.01 -8.30
C SER A 125 2.15 15.14 -6.81
N ALA A 126 1.40 16.16 -6.39
CA ALA A 126 0.95 16.28 -5.01
C ALA A 126 -0.03 15.16 -4.62
N ASP A 127 -0.92 14.77 -5.54
CA ASP A 127 -1.88 13.68 -5.31
C ASP A 127 -1.17 12.34 -5.19
N TYR A 128 -0.14 12.08 -6.01
CA TYR A 128 0.66 10.86 -5.91
C TYR A 128 1.43 10.77 -4.59
N LEU A 129 1.98 11.87 -4.10
CA LEU A 129 2.62 11.91 -2.78
C LEU A 129 1.60 11.68 -1.66
N ASN A 130 0.43 12.32 -1.74
CA ASN A 130 -0.65 12.11 -0.79
C ASN A 130 -1.14 10.66 -0.79
N ASP A 131 -1.25 10.02 -1.95
CA ASP A 131 -1.67 8.63 -2.08
C ASP A 131 -0.64 7.66 -1.47
N ILE A 132 0.66 7.87 -1.76
CA ILE A 132 1.74 7.09 -1.14
C ILE A 132 1.73 7.21 0.39
N LEU A 133 1.42 8.39 0.93
CA LEU A 133 1.46 8.66 2.37
C LEU A 133 0.18 8.24 3.11
N THR A 134 -0.99 8.37 2.50
CA THR A 134 -2.29 8.17 3.17
C THR A 134 -3.02 6.90 2.73
N GLY A 135 -2.71 6.33 1.56
CA GLY A 135 -3.42 5.18 1.00
C GLY A 135 -4.91 5.44 0.72
N THR A 136 -5.33 6.71 0.62
CA THR A 136 -6.74 7.12 0.43
C THR A 136 -7.06 7.67 -0.96
N GLY A 137 -6.06 7.73 -1.87
CA GLY A 137 -6.21 8.19 -3.25
C GLY A 137 -6.44 7.07 -4.27
N GLN A 138 -6.51 7.45 -5.55
CA GLN A 138 -6.68 6.54 -6.69
C GLN A 138 -5.68 5.38 -6.65
N VAL A 139 -6.15 4.16 -6.89
CA VAL A 139 -5.35 2.93 -6.89
C VAL A 139 -4.12 3.07 -7.81
N LEU A 140 -2.97 3.38 -7.22
CA LEU A 140 -1.68 3.21 -7.89
C LEU A 140 -1.54 1.72 -8.22
N THR A 141 -1.44 1.40 -9.50
CA THR A 141 -1.09 0.05 -9.93
C THR A 141 0.37 -0.22 -9.52
N LEU A 142 0.71 -1.46 -9.16
CA LEU A 142 2.08 -1.82 -8.74
C LEU A 142 3.16 -1.45 -9.77
N SER A 143 2.79 -1.29 -11.06
CA SER A 143 3.71 -0.87 -12.12
C SER A 143 4.09 0.61 -12.06
N GLN A 144 3.34 1.43 -11.32
CA GLN A 144 3.56 2.87 -11.16
C GLN A 144 4.43 3.21 -9.94
N LEU A 145 4.53 2.29 -8.96
CA LEU A 145 5.26 2.50 -7.72
C LEU A 145 6.68 1.90 -7.80
N ARG A 146 7.70 2.73 -8.03
CA ARG A 146 9.12 2.33 -7.91
C ARG A 146 9.57 2.37 -6.45
N ILE A 147 9.24 1.35 -5.65
CA ILE A 147 9.84 1.17 -4.32
C ILE A 147 11.26 0.63 -4.49
N ASN A 148 12.25 1.43 -4.11
CA ASN A 148 13.63 0.95 -4.01
C ASN A 148 13.75 0.18 -2.69
N SER A 149 13.62 -1.15 -2.71
CA SER A 149 13.79 -1.96 -1.50
C SER A 149 15.26 -1.96 -1.09
N SER A 150 15.59 -1.25 0.00
CA SER A 150 16.95 -1.25 0.59
C SER A 150 17.21 -2.49 1.46
N ALA A 151 16.22 -3.37 1.65
CA ALA A 151 16.38 -4.60 2.38
C ALA A 151 17.11 -5.63 1.51
N ALA A 152 18.35 -5.94 1.87
CA ALA A 152 19.06 -7.12 1.39
C ALA A 152 18.19 -8.37 1.68
N GLY A 153 17.46 -8.84 0.67
CA GLY A 153 16.68 -10.09 0.71
C GLY A 153 15.24 -9.99 1.23
N GLY A 154 14.69 -8.80 1.49
CA GLY A 154 13.28 -8.63 1.89
C GLY A 154 12.45 -8.10 0.73
N GLY A 155 11.57 -8.93 0.17
CA GLY A 155 10.55 -8.46 -0.77
C GLY A 155 9.58 -7.47 -0.11
N ILE A 156 8.88 -6.70 -0.93
CA ILE A 156 7.77 -5.84 -0.48
C ILE A 156 6.65 -6.78 -0.04
N ASP A 157 6.34 -6.80 1.26
CA ASP A 157 5.18 -7.51 1.79
C ASP A 157 3.93 -6.66 1.54
N ILE A 158 3.04 -7.15 0.67
CA ILE A 158 1.77 -6.50 0.30
C ILE A 158 0.61 -7.15 1.08
N ASP A 159 0.92 -8.10 1.98
CA ASP A 159 -0.08 -8.81 2.75
C ASP A 159 -0.32 -8.08 4.07
N ASN A 160 -1.51 -7.50 4.19
CA ASN A 160 -2.05 -7.16 5.50
C ASN A 160 -2.18 -8.48 6.28
N ASP A 161 -1.20 -8.78 7.15
CA ASP A 161 -1.06 -9.98 8.01
C ASP A 161 -2.23 -10.18 9.00
N SER A 162 -3.36 -9.50 8.80
CA SER A 162 -4.61 -9.65 9.54
C SER A 162 -5.83 -10.02 8.68
N GLY A 163 -5.68 -10.20 7.37
CA GLY A 163 -6.74 -10.67 6.45
C GLY A 163 -6.39 -12.01 5.78
N PRO A 164 -7.37 -12.75 5.21
CA PRO A 164 -7.08 -13.99 4.50
C PRO A 164 -6.06 -13.70 3.39
N ALA A 165 -4.94 -14.43 3.43
CA ALA A 165 -3.87 -14.39 2.45
C ALA A 165 -4.41 -14.28 1.02
N ILE A 166 -3.73 -13.51 0.17
CA ILE A 166 -4.00 -13.32 -1.25
C ILE A 166 -4.67 -14.57 -1.85
N ASP A 167 -5.98 -14.50 -2.06
CA ASP A 167 -6.69 -15.49 -2.86
C ASP A 167 -6.32 -15.22 -4.32
N ALA A 168 -5.22 -15.82 -4.75
CA ALA A 168 -4.77 -15.81 -6.13
C ALA A 168 -5.78 -16.59 -7.00
N ARG A 169 -6.95 -15.99 -7.26
CA ARG A 169 -7.95 -16.50 -8.22
C ARG A 169 -7.52 -16.25 -9.67
N GLY A 170 -6.21 -16.27 -9.93
CA GLY A 170 -5.60 -16.18 -11.25
C GLY A 170 -5.61 -17.56 -11.92
N THR A 171 -6.32 -17.63 -13.02
CA THR A 171 -6.85 -18.82 -13.70
C THR A 171 -5.85 -19.75 -14.40
N THR A 172 -4.59 -19.90 -13.94
CA THR A 172 -3.65 -20.80 -14.67
C THR A 172 -2.51 -21.41 -13.85
N TYR A 173 -2.44 -21.21 -12.53
CA TYR A 173 -1.43 -21.86 -11.72
C TYR A 173 -2.08 -22.90 -10.82
N GLY A 174 -1.84 -24.18 -11.11
CA GLY A 174 -2.34 -25.29 -10.29
C GLY A 174 -1.94 -25.06 -8.83
N ALA A 175 -2.89 -25.27 -7.92
CA ALA A 175 -2.64 -25.22 -6.49
C ALA A 175 -1.60 -26.27 -6.12
N TYR A 176 -0.32 -25.89 -6.17
CA TYR A 176 0.79 -26.68 -5.66
C TYR A 176 0.77 -26.52 -4.14
N VAL A 177 -0.07 -27.30 -3.47
CA VAL A 177 -0.02 -27.45 -2.01
C VAL A 177 1.14 -28.39 -1.68
N ALA A 178 2.38 -27.89 -1.77
CA ALA A 178 3.51 -28.55 -1.13
C ALA A 178 3.61 -28.10 0.32
N GLY A 179 2.68 -28.62 1.12
CA GLY A 179 2.76 -28.57 2.56
C GLY A 179 2.33 -29.93 3.07
N THR A 180 3.17 -30.59 3.85
CA THR A 180 2.74 -31.65 4.76
C THR A 180 1.72 -31.03 5.70
N ALA A 181 0.44 -31.12 5.33
CA ALA A 181 -0.66 -30.66 6.16
C ALA A 181 -0.77 -31.60 7.36
N THR A 182 0.03 -31.35 8.39
CA THR A 182 -0.23 -31.86 9.72
C THR A 182 -1.50 -31.19 10.21
N ASN A 183 -2.61 -31.92 10.14
CA ASN A 183 -3.90 -31.59 10.74
C ASN A 183 -4.85 -30.68 9.94
N SER A 184 -5.04 -30.95 8.64
CA SER A 184 -6.26 -30.51 7.94
C SER A 184 -7.32 -31.62 8.00
N THR A 185 -8.29 -31.47 8.89
CA THR A 185 -9.56 -32.20 8.83
C THR A 185 -10.25 -31.88 7.49
N GLY A 186 -10.35 -32.88 6.60
CA GLY A 186 -11.25 -32.86 5.45
C GLY A 186 -10.60 -32.59 4.09
N LEU A 187 -10.03 -33.62 3.48
CA LEU A 187 -9.95 -33.71 2.01
C LEU A 187 -11.39 -33.90 1.48
N ALA A 188 -12.08 -32.81 1.18
CA ALA A 188 -13.40 -32.85 0.55
C ALA A 188 -13.24 -32.87 -0.98
N SER A 189 -13.45 -34.03 -1.61
CA SER A 189 -13.68 -34.07 -3.06
C SER A 189 -15.08 -33.53 -3.35
N ILE A 190 -15.22 -32.21 -3.52
CA ILE A 190 -16.47 -31.59 -3.99
C ILE A 190 -16.47 -31.67 -5.51
N GLY A 191 -16.94 -32.78 -6.07
CA GLY A 191 -17.23 -32.90 -7.50
C GLY A 191 -18.60 -33.53 -7.70
N LYS A 192 -19.48 -32.84 -8.44
CA LYS A 192 -20.82 -33.33 -8.83
C LYS A 192 -20.86 -33.83 -10.28
N GLY A 193 -19.87 -34.63 -10.68
CA GLY A 193 -19.78 -35.22 -12.01
C GLY A 193 -19.25 -36.66 -12.00
N THR A 194 -19.45 -37.37 -13.11
CA THR A 194 -19.14 -38.79 -13.40
C THR A 194 -17.65 -39.21 -13.27
N GLY A 195 -16.81 -38.37 -12.65
CA GLY A 195 -15.39 -38.64 -12.39
C GLY A 195 -14.87 -38.01 -11.09
N SER A 196 -15.75 -37.80 -10.10
CA SER A 196 -15.37 -37.15 -8.84
C SER A 196 -14.93 -38.21 -7.82
N GLY A 197 -13.62 -38.32 -7.58
CA GLY A 197 -13.05 -39.27 -6.62
C GLY A 197 -11.67 -38.85 -6.13
N ILE A 198 -11.29 -39.36 -4.96
CA ILE A 198 -9.92 -39.23 -4.43
C ILE A 198 -9.04 -40.22 -5.22
N ASN A 199 -8.25 -39.72 -6.17
CA ASN A 199 -7.31 -40.55 -6.93
C ASN A 199 -5.97 -40.70 -6.17
N ALA A 200 -5.92 -41.63 -5.21
CA ALA A 200 -4.69 -41.98 -4.52
C ALA A 200 -3.89 -43.01 -5.34
N THR A 201 -3.19 -42.56 -6.38
CA THR A 201 -2.23 -43.39 -7.13
C THR A 201 -0.89 -43.37 -6.40
N GLY A 202 -0.65 -44.35 -5.54
CA GLY A 202 0.69 -44.63 -5.03
C GLY A 202 1.50 -45.40 -6.07
N GLU A 203 2.77 -45.05 -6.28
CA GLU A 203 3.71 -45.91 -7.01
C GLU A 203 3.96 -47.23 -6.27
N THR A 204 4.71 -48.16 -6.86
CA THR A 204 5.08 -49.48 -6.30
C THR A 204 5.51 -49.37 -4.82
N GLY A 205 4.60 -49.70 -3.89
CA GLY A 205 4.79 -49.60 -2.44
C GLY A 205 3.97 -48.52 -1.71
N GLY A 206 3.21 -47.69 -2.42
CA GLY A 206 2.31 -46.70 -1.84
C GLY A 206 1.00 -47.31 -1.35
N THR A 207 0.70 -47.12 -0.08
CA THR A 207 -0.62 -47.42 0.50
C THR A 207 -1.65 -46.41 0.01
N GLY A 208 -2.86 -46.87 -0.36
CA GLY A 208 -4.01 -46.01 -0.67
C GLY A 208 -4.53 -45.27 0.56
N ILE A 209 -5.85 -45.25 0.77
CA ILE A 209 -6.44 -44.59 1.95
C ILE A 209 -6.04 -45.35 3.23
N TYR A 210 -5.12 -44.78 4.02
CA TYR A 210 -4.65 -45.34 5.30
C TYR A 210 -5.22 -44.50 6.46
N THR A 211 -6.09 -45.08 7.28
CA THR A 211 -6.53 -44.46 8.53
C THR A 211 -5.87 -45.16 9.71
N THR A 212 -5.26 -44.38 10.62
CA THR A 212 -4.73 -44.89 11.89
C THR A 212 -5.60 -44.35 13.03
N GLY A 213 -5.96 -45.18 14.01
CA GLY A 213 -6.57 -44.70 15.26
C GLY A 213 -8.07 -44.96 15.47
N GLY A 214 -8.63 -46.05 14.95
CA GLY A 214 -10.01 -46.47 15.30
C GLY A 214 -11.13 -45.61 14.69
N ILE A 215 -10.81 -44.70 13.79
CA ILE A 215 -11.79 -43.91 13.03
C ILE A 215 -12.32 -44.80 11.90
N GLY A 216 -13.59 -45.18 11.98
CA GLY A 216 -14.26 -45.90 10.91
C GLY A 216 -14.35 -45.04 9.64
N ILE A 217 -14.05 -45.63 8.48
CA ILE A 217 -14.35 -45.00 7.19
C ILE A 217 -15.79 -45.38 6.84
N ASP A 218 -16.70 -44.40 6.83
CA ASP A 218 -18.06 -44.60 6.35
C ASP A 218 -18.11 -44.30 4.85
N ILE A 219 -18.03 -45.34 4.00
CA ILE A 219 -18.14 -45.20 2.55
C ILE A 219 -19.60 -45.47 2.16
N ILE A 220 -20.41 -44.42 2.14
CA ILE A 220 -21.81 -44.49 1.71
C ILE A 220 -21.86 -44.34 0.18
N ALA A 221 -21.98 -45.45 -0.54
CA ALA A 221 -22.38 -45.42 -1.93
C ALA A 221 -23.90 -45.15 -1.99
N GLN A 222 -24.30 -44.04 -2.62
CA GLN A 222 -25.71 -43.78 -2.91
C GLN A 222 -25.97 -44.12 -4.39
N ASP A 223 -27.00 -44.95 -4.61
CA ASP A 223 -27.54 -45.41 -5.90
C ASP A 223 -26.61 -46.23 -6.82
N THR A 224 -27.03 -47.48 -7.10
CA THR A 224 -26.58 -48.45 -8.14
C THR A 224 -25.10 -48.77 -8.34
N ASP A 225 -24.17 -47.94 -7.90
CA ASP A 225 -22.74 -48.12 -8.10
C ASP A 225 -22.14 -48.66 -6.79
N GLY A 226 -21.87 -49.95 -6.77
CA GLY A 226 -21.15 -50.58 -5.66
C GLY A 226 -19.70 -50.07 -5.55
N ILE A 227 -19.04 -50.39 -4.43
CA ILE A 227 -17.61 -50.12 -4.27
C ILE A 227 -16.82 -51.12 -5.13
N GLN A 228 -16.18 -50.65 -6.21
CA GLN A 228 -15.31 -51.49 -7.05
C GLN A 228 -13.83 -51.35 -6.61
N ILE A 229 -13.25 -52.43 -6.09
CA ILE A 229 -11.83 -52.52 -5.76
C ILE A 229 -11.16 -53.44 -6.80
N THR A 230 -10.33 -52.87 -7.67
CA THR A 230 -9.60 -53.63 -8.70
C THR A 230 -8.14 -53.73 -8.28
N ALA A 231 -7.67 -54.94 -7.97
CA ALA A 231 -6.26 -55.22 -7.76
C ALA A 231 -5.69 -55.88 -9.02
N ASN A 232 -4.64 -55.28 -9.60
CA ASN A 232 -4.01 -55.80 -10.83
C ASN A 232 -2.84 -56.77 -10.56
N ASP A 233 -2.38 -56.91 -9.32
CA ASP A 233 -1.26 -57.78 -8.94
C ASP A 233 -1.64 -58.80 -7.83
N THR A 234 -0.88 -59.90 -7.74
CA THR A 234 -1.10 -60.97 -6.76
C THR A 234 -0.96 -60.46 -5.32
N GLY A 235 -1.95 -60.73 -4.46
CA GLY A 235 -1.86 -60.47 -3.02
C GLY A 235 -2.54 -59.19 -2.51
N HIS A 236 -3.25 -58.46 -3.36
CA HIS A 236 -4.05 -57.30 -2.93
C HIS A 236 -5.55 -57.63 -2.97
N GLY A 237 -6.19 -57.54 -1.81
CA GLY A 237 -7.63 -57.71 -1.61
C GLY A 237 -8.08 -56.92 -0.38
N ILE A 238 -9.36 -56.96 -0.03
CA ILE A 238 -9.84 -56.35 1.22
C ILE A 238 -9.31 -57.19 2.39
N GLN A 239 -8.23 -56.74 3.04
CA GLN A 239 -7.71 -57.39 4.25
C GLN A 239 -8.37 -56.80 5.49
N THR A 240 -9.38 -57.48 6.02
CA THR A 240 -9.98 -57.11 7.31
C THR A 240 -9.10 -57.63 8.45
N VAL A 241 -8.30 -56.78 9.10
CA VAL A 241 -7.57 -57.14 10.33
C VAL A 241 -8.41 -56.73 11.54
N GLY A 242 -9.04 -57.68 12.21
CA GLY A 242 -9.88 -57.38 13.38
C GLY A 242 -9.12 -57.29 14.69
N GLY A 243 -9.55 -56.34 15.51
CA GLY A 243 -9.32 -56.38 16.95
C GLY A 243 -10.23 -57.40 17.65
N SER A 244 -10.13 -57.47 18.97
CA SER A 244 -10.80 -58.41 19.88
C SER A 244 -12.34 -58.44 19.83
N SER A 245 -12.97 -57.62 18.98
CA SER A 245 -14.42 -57.47 18.85
C SER A 245 -14.97 -57.95 17.49
N GLY A 246 -14.16 -58.65 16.70
CA GLY A 246 -14.56 -59.23 15.41
C GLY A 246 -14.11 -58.40 14.21
N SER A 247 -13.79 -59.10 13.10
CA SER A 247 -13.62 -58.49 11.78
C SER A 247 -14.36 -59.34 10.75
N GLY A 248 -14.99 -58.66 9.80
CA GLY A 248 -15.73 -59.30 8.74
C GLY A 248 -16.25 -58.28 7.72
N ILE A 249 -16.38 -58.72 6.48
CA ILE A 249 -17.13 -58.01 5.44
C ILE A 249 -18.60 -58.41 5.63
N VAL A 250 -19.44 -57.49 6.12
CA VAL A 250 -20.88 -57.72 6.23
C VAL A 250 -21.55 -57.20 4.97
N ALA A 251 -21.82 -58.10 4.02
CA ALA A 251 -22.64 -57.79 2.86
C ALA A 251 -24.11 -58.01 3.21
N THR A 252 -24.82 -56.94 3.60
CA THR A 252 -26.28 -57.00 3.78
C THR A 252 -26.94 -56.67 2.45
N ALA A 253 -27.60 -57.66 1.85
CA ALA A 253 -28.40 -57.44 0.65
C ALA A 253 -29.61 -56.54 0.95
N GLY A 254 -29.83 -55.51 0.13
CA GLY A 254 -31.13 -54.84 0.05
C GLY A 254 -32.19 -55.84 -0.43
N ASN A 255 -33.39 -55.76 0.14
CA ASN A 255 -34.47 -56.73 -0.04
C ASN A 255 -35.15 -56.62 -1.43
N THR A 256 -34.41 -56.79 -2.52
CA THR A 256 -34.93 -56.73 -3.90
C THR A 256 -34.49 -57.93 -4.73
N GLY A 257 -35.00 -59.11 -4.40
CA GLY A 257 -35.48 -60.12 -5.36
C GLY A 257 -34.57 -60.71 -6.45
N SER A 258 -33.28 -60.39 -6.55
CA SER A 258 -32.37 -61.04 -7.51
C SER A 258 -30.91 -60.96 -7.07
N GLY A 259 -30.33 -62.14 -6.77
CA GLY A 259 -28.89 -62.37 -6.90
C GLY A 259 -27.93 -61.62 -5.97
N ALA A 260 -28.37 -61.16 -4.79
CA ALA A 260 -27.45 -60.54 -3.84
C ALA A 260 -26.68 -61.62 -3.05
N GLY A 261 -25.40 -61.76 -3.37
CA GLY A 261 -24.48 -62.69 -2.69
C GLY A 261 -23.03 -62.30 -2.95
N ILE A 262 -22.11 -62.82 -2.13
CA ILE A 262 -20.66 -62.65 -2.33
C ILE A 262 -20.24 -63.63 -3.43
N SER A 263 -19.97 -63.12 -4.64
CA SER A 263 -19.42 -63.93 -5.73
C SER A 263 -17.90 -63.92 -5.68
N ALA A 264 -17.31 -64.92 -5.03
CA ALA A 264 -15.87 -65.14 -5.07
C ALA A 264 -15.53 -65.96 -6.33
N THR A 265 -15.18 -65.28 -7.42
CA THR A 265 -14.66 -65.94 -8.63
C THR A 265 -13.14 -65.79 -8.65
N GLY A 266 -12.43 -66.91 -8.50
CA GLY A 266 -10.98 -66.96 -8.66
C GLY A 266 -10.64 -67.81 -9.88
N SER A 267 -9.83 -67.25 -10.79
CA SER A 267 -9.17 -68.03 -11.84
C SER A 267 -7.70 -68.13 -11.48
N SER A 268 -7.35 -69.12 -10.67
CA SER A 268 -5.96 -69.53 -10.47
C SER A 268 -5.84 -71.02 -10.73
N ASN A 269 -4.72 -71.45 -11.31
CA ASN A 269 -4.38 -72.87 -11.56
C ASN A 269 -4.15 -73.68 -10.26
N GLY A 270 -4.57 -73.17 -9.11
CA GLY A 270 -4.46 -73.80 -7.80
C GLY A 270 -5.60 -73.35 -6.89
N GLY A 271 -6.79 -73.90 -7.11
CA GLY A 271 -7.94 -73.89 -6.21
C GLY A 271 -8.44 -72.50 -5.77
N ALA A 272 -9.49 -72.00 -6.42
CA ALA A 272 -10.32 -70.96 -5.83
C ALA A 272 -11.31 -71.62 -4.84
N GLY A 273 -11.21 -71.29 -3.56
CA GLY A 273 -12.11 -71.80 -2.52
C GLY A 273 -12.40 -70.74 -1.47
N ILE A 274 -13.62 -70.74 -0.94
CA ILE A 274 -13.97 -69.98 0.28
C ILE A 274 -13.51 -70.85 1.45
N ASP A 275 -12.41 -70.48 2.11
CA ASP A 275 -11.97 -71.14 3.33
C ASP A 275 -12.69 -70.52 4.54
N ALA A 276 -13.70 -71.23 5.05
CA ALA A 276 -14.43 -70.86 6.25
C ALA A 276 -13.89 -71.61 7.46
N SER A 277 -12.68 -71.27 7.91
CA SER A 277 -12.08 -71.87 9.11
C SER A 277 -12.58 -71.16 10.38
N GLY A 278 -13.61 -71.71 11.01
CA GLY A 278 -14.10 -71.23 12.31
C GLY A 278 -13.22 -71.70 13.47
N GLY A 279 -12.46 -70.78 14.08
CA GLY A 279 -11.76 -71.02 15.34
C GLY A 279 -12.73 -71.03 16.52
N GLY A 280 -13.46 -72.14 16.72
CA GLY A 280 -14.34 -72.35 17.86
C GLY A 280 -15.78 -71.86 17.67
N GLY A 281 -16.64 -72.73 17.13
CA GLY A 281 -18.10 -72.52 17.03
C GLY A 281 -18.59 -72.56 15.58
N ASN A 282 -19.53 -73.47 15.29
CA ASN A 282 -20.20 -73.76 14.00
C ASN A 282 -19.98 -72.74 12.86
N ALA A 283 -18.97 -72.98 12.02
CA ALA A 283 -18.91 -72.43 10.68
C ALA A 283 -19.57 -73.44 9.72
N GLY A 284 -20.86 -73.24 9.40
CA GLY A 284 -21.59 -74.08 8.46
C GLY A 284 -21.96 -73.30 7.20
N ILE A 285 -21.52 -73.75 6.04
CA ILE A 285 -22.06 -73.29 4.75
C ILE A 285 -23.40 -74.01 4.54
N TYR A 286 -24.51 -73.30 4.74
CA TYR A 286 -25.84 -73.82 4.39
C TYR A 286 -26.11 -73.61 2.90
N ALA A 287 -25.73 -74.59 2.09
CA ALA A 287 -26.19 -74.66 0.71
C ALA A 287 -27.60 -75.25 0.69
N HIS A 288 -28.62 -74.43 0.41
CA HIS A 288 -29.95 -74.94 0.11
C HIS A 288 -29.94 -75.40 -1.35
N VAL A 289 -29.94 -76.71 -1.58
CA VAL A 289 -30.20 -77.26 -2.91
C VAL A 289 -31.72 -77.29 -3.08
N GLY A 290 -32.23 -76.60 -4.10
CA GLY A 290 -33.62 -76.69 -4.54
C GLY A 290 -33.80 -77.83 -5.52
#